data_AF-A0A8T6LRM2-F1
#
_entry.id   AF-A0A8T6LRM2-F1
#
_cell.length_a   1.000
_cell.length_b   1.000
_cell.length_c   1.000
_cell.angle_alpha   90.00
_cell.angle_beta   90.00
_cell.angle_gamma   90.00
#
_symmetry.space_group_name_H-M   'P 1'
#
loop_
_entity.id
_entity.type
_entity.pdbx_description
1 polymer ?
#
loop_
_entity_poly.entity_id
_entity_poly.type
_entity_poly.pdbx_seq_one_letter_code
_entity_poly.pdbx_strand_id
1 'polypeptide(L)'
;MSELPDWANIEAVTLEISVDHSYSADLGVTITSPGGTESIVNPPFNVLLNQFPGLFQWRLLSNAFYGENPNGEWKINVVDLAPDDTGSLTSWRLRFHYGDHP
;
A
#
# COMPACT_ATOMS: atom_id res chain seq x y z
N MET A 1 -0.49 16.64 -5.97
CA MET A 1 0.79 16.02 -6.38
C MET A 1 1.09 16.56 -7.77
N SER A 2 2.32 16.99 -8.07
CA SER A 2 2.68 17.27 -9.47
C SER A 2 2.77 15.94 -10.21
N GLU A 3 2.30 15.89 -11.45
CA GLU A 3 2.49 14.74 -12.32
C GLU A 3 3.99 14.44 -12.49
N LEU A 4 4.33 13.15 -12.53
CA LEU A 4 5.65 12.67 -12.89
C LEU A 4 5.85 12.82 -14.41
N PRO A 5 7.11 12.86 -14.89
CA PRO A 5 7.36 12.98 -16.33
C PRO A 5 6.69 11.87 -17.14
N ASP A 6 6.27 12.18 -18.37
CA ASP A 6 5.59 11.22 -19.25
C ASP A 6 6.43 9.97 -19.61
N TRP A 7 7.75 10.06 -19.48
CA TRP A 7 8.67 8.93 -19.68
C TRP A 7 8.81 8.04 -18.46
N ALA A 8 8.28 8.43 -17.29
CA ALA A 8 8.44 7.68 -16.07
C ALA A 8 7.62 6.39 -16.14
N ASN A 9 8.32 5.25 -16.08
CA ASN A 9 7.73 3.94 -15.98
C ASN A 9 8.03 3.35 -14.61
N ILE A 10 7.03 2.75 -13.97
CA ILE A 10 7.20 2.17 -12.63
C ILE A 10 8.15 0.97 -12.67
N GLU A 11 9.08 0.93 -11.73
CA GLU A 11 9.89 -0.25 -11.41
C GLU A 11 9.36 -0.94 -10.16
N ALA A 12 8.96 -0.15 -9.16
CA ALA A 12 8.34 -0.64 -7.93
C ALA A 12 7.50 0.47 -7.27
N VAL A 13 6.51 0.06 -6.48
CA VAL A 13 5.73 0.95 -5.61
C VAL A 13 5.95 0.55 -4.17
N THR A 14 6.26 1.52 -3.32
CA THR A 14 6.29 1.33 -1.86
C THR A 14 5.16 2.10 -1.21
N LEU A 15 4.33 1.39 -0.46
CA LEU A 15 3.32 1.96 0.43
C LEU A 15 3.87 2.02 1.85
N GLU A 16 3.92 3.23 2.40
CA GLU A 16 4.18 3.47 3.82
C GLU A 16 2.84 3.83 4.49
N ILE A 17 2.44 3.09 5.52
CA ILE A 17 1.24 3.41 6.33
C ILE A 17 1.57 3.48 7.81
N SER A 18 0.84 4.33 8.54
CA SER A 18 0.76 4.27 9.99
C SER A 18 -0.68 3.94 10.39
N VAL A 19 -0.87 2.87 11.16
CA VAL A 19 -2.19 2.42 11.62
C VAL A 19 -2.13 2.25 13.13
N ASP A 20 -3.02 2.89 13.86
CA ASP A 20 -3.24 2.62 15.28
C ASP A 20 -4.34 1.56 15.37
N HIS A 21 -4.03 0.35 15.84
CA HIS A 21 -4.97 -0.78 15.86
C HIS A 21 -4.73 -1.68 17.08
N SER A 22 -5.79 -2.34 17.56
CA SER A 22 -5.66 -3.28 18.69
C SER A 22 -4.97 -4.59 18.31
N TYR A 23 -5.13 -5.03 17.05
CA TYR A 23 -4.50 -6.23 16.53
C TYR A 23 -4.17 -6.09 15.03
N SER A 24 -2.88 -6.02 14.68
CA SER A 24 -2.50 -5.70 13.29
C SER A 24 -2.70 -6.86 12.31
N ALA A 25 -2.78 -8.10 12.79
CA ALA A 25 -2.93 -9.27 11.95
C ALA A 25 -4.22 -9.24 11.12
N ASP A 26 -5.28 -8.60 11.60
CA ASP A 26 -6.59 -8.56 10.92
C ASP A 26 -6.61 -7.67 9.67
N LEU A 27 -5.58 -6.82 9.52
CA LEU A 27 -5.53 -5.82 8.47
C LEU A 27 -5.11 -6.41 7.13
N GLY A 28 -5.97 -6.31 6.12
CA GLY A 28 -5.64 -6.51 4.71
C GLY A 28 -5.30 -5.19 4.02
N VAL A 29 -4.31 -5.18 3.14
CA VAL A 29 -3.89 -3.97 2.40
C VAL A 29 -3.71 -4.28 0.90
N THR A 30 -4.43 -3.53 0.07
CA THR A 30 -4.38 -3.61 -1.40
C THR A 30 -4.08 -2.24 -2.01
N ILE A 31 -3.32 -2.23 -3.09
CA ILE A 31 -3.05 -1.04 -3.92
C ILE A 31 -3.63 -1.29 -5.32
N THR A 32 -4.36 -0.32 -5.86
CA THR A 32 -4.85 -0.32 -7.24
C THR A 32 -4.25 0.85 -8.02
N SER A 33 -3.66 0.58 -9.18
CA SER A 33 -3.06 1.59 -10.05
C SER A 33 -4.10 2.32 -10.92
N PRO A 34 -3.73 3.45 -11.55
CA PRO A 34 -4.59 4.13 -12.52
C PRO A 34 -4.98 3.26 -13.71
N GLY A 35 -4.11 2.31 -14.10
CA GLY A 35 -4.37 1.33 -15.15
C GLY A 35 -5.32 0.21 -14.75
N GLY A 36 -5.68 0.11 -13.46
CA GLY A 36 -6.59 -0.90 -12.92
C GLY A 36 -5.90 -2.17 -12.42
N THR A 37 -4.57 -2.25 -12.44
CA THR A 37 -3.83 -3.37 -11.85
C THR A 37 -3.99 -3.33 -10.33
N GLU A 38 -4.18 -4.50 -9.71
CA GLU A 38 -4.31 -4.65 -8.27
C GLU A 38 -3.17 -5.48 -7.67
N SER A 39 -2.64 -5.04 -6.52
CA SER A 39 -1.64 -5.77 -5.75
C SER A 39 -2.06 -5.87 -4.30
N ILE A 40 -2.21 -7.09 -3.80
CA ILE A 40 -2.32 -7.37 -2.36
C ILE A 40 -0.91 -7.26 -1.76
N VAL A 41 -0.66 -6.18 -1.02
CA VAL A 41 0.66 -5.91 -0.41
C VAL A 41 0.74 -6.37 1.04
N ASN A 42 -0.42 -6.64 1.65
CA ASN A 42 -0.54 -7.46 2.85
C ASN A 42 -1.87 -8.23 2.80
N PRO A 43 -1.88 -9.58 2.83
CA PRO A 43 -3.11 -10.31 3.03
C PRO A 43 -3.63 -10.11 4.47
N PRO A 44 -4.95 -10.17 4.70
CA PRO A 44 -5.50 -10.21 6.05
C PRO A 44 -5.06 -11.49 6.78
N PHE A 45 -5.12 -11.46 8.11
CA PHE A 45 -4.67 -12.52 9.02
C PHE A 45 -3.18 -12.87 8.91
N ASN A 46 -2.35 -11.92 8.47
CA ASN A 46 -0.92 -12.12 8.34
C ASN A 46 -0.20 -12.03 9.70
N VAL A 47 -0.05 -13.19 10.34
CA VAL A 47 0.60 -13.31 11.65
C VAL A 47 2.10 -12.94 11.66
N LEU A 48 2.75 -12.85 10.49
CA LEU A 48 4.17 -12.46 10.40
C LEU A 48 4.39 -10.96 10.61
N LEU A 49 3.37 -10.14 10.38
CA LEU A 49 3.38 -8.69 10.62
C LEU A 49 2.63 -8.31 11.92
N ASN A 50 2.35 -9.31 12.76
CA ASN A 50 1.53 -9.15 13.94
C ASN A 50 2.22 -8.28 14.99
N GLN A 51 1.51 -7.25 15.42
CA GLN A 51 1.91 -6.30 16.45
C GLN A 51 0.69 -6.08 17.37
N PHE A 52 0.95 -6.12 18.67
CA PHE A 52 -0.05 -5.96 19.73
C PHE A 52 -0.15 -4.49 20.13
N PRO A 53 -1.27 -4.08 20.75
CA PRO A 53 -2.00 -2.86 20.43
C PRO A 53 -1.12 -1.61 20.39
N GLY A 54 -1.37 -0.76 19.40
CA GLY A 54 -0.77 0.57 19.30
C GLY A 54 -0.51 1.00 17.86
N LEU A 55 0.43 1.93 17.72
CA LEU A 55 0.77 2.52 16.43
C LEU A 55 1.79 1.64 15.68
N PHE A 56 1.37 1.15 14.52
CA PHE A 56 2.16 0.31 13.63
C PHE A 56 2.59 1.10 12.40
N GLN A 57 3.85 0.94 12.00
CA GLN A 57 4.40 1.61 10.82
C GLN A 57 4.89 0.55 9.84
N TRP A 58 4.18 0.38 8.73
CA TRP A 58 4.51 -0.61 7.72
C TRP A 58 5.05 0.04 6.47
N ARG A 59 6.04 -0.64 5.87
CA ARG A 59 6.58 -0.35 4.54
C ARG A 59 6.40 -1.59 3.68
N LEU A 60 5.47 -1.51 2.74
CA LEU A 60 5.06 -2.63 1.89
C LEU A 60 5.45 -2.32 0.44
N LEU A 61 6.23 -3.21 -0.19
CA LEU A 61 6.73 -3.03 -1.55
C LEU A 61 5.99 -3.97 -2.51
N SER A 62 5.69 -3.48 -3.72
CA SER A 62 5.17 -4.29 -4.82
C SER A 62 5.86 -3.95 -6.14
N ASN A 63 6.15 -5.00 -6.91
CA ASN A 63 6.61 -4.91 -8.30
C ASN A 63 5.47 -5.22 -9.29
N ALA A 64 4.23 -5.38 -8.82
CA ALA A 64 3.09 -5.76 -9.67
C ALA A 64 2.77 -4.72 -10.76
N PHE A 65 3.18 -3.47 -10.55
CA PHE A 65 2.89 -2.33 -11.41
C PHE A 65 4.02 -2.02 -12.40
N TYR A 66 4.99 -2.94 -12.56
CA TYR A 66 6.17 -2.72 -13.39
C TYR A 66 5.79 -2.32 -14.83
N GLY A 67 6.35 -1.23 -15.33
CA GLY A 67 6.12 -0.69 -16.67
C GLY A 67 4.87 0.18 -16.81
N GLU A 68 4.07 0.35 -15.76
CA GLU A 68 2.89 1.23 -15.83
C GLU A 68 3.26 2.71 -15.72
N ASN A 69 2.45 3.56 -16.34
CA ASN A 69 2.50 5.01 -16.12
C ASN A 69 2.03 5.32 -14.67
N PRO A 70 2.83 6.03 -13.86
CA PRO A 70 2.49 6.33 -12.47
C PRO A 70 1.46 7.44 -12.31
N ASN A 71 1.17 8.22 -13.36
CA ASN A 71 0.25 9.35 -13.29
C ASN A 71 -1.22 8.89 -13.31
N GLY A 72 -2.02 9.53 -12.46
CA GLY A 72 -3.45 9.26 -12.32
C GLY A 72 -3.84 8.93 -10.89
N GLU A 73 -5.06 8.44 -10.71
CA GLU A 73 -5.61 8.12 -9.40
C GLU A 73 -5.16 6.73 -8.93
N TRP A 74 -4.45 6.70 -7.79
CA TRP A 74 -4.13 5.47 -7.08
C TRP A 74 -5.10 5.26 -5.92
N LYS A 75 -5.49 4.02 -5.70
CA LYS A 75 -6.36 3.64 -4.56
C LYS A 75 -5.59 2.75 -3.61
N ILE A 76 -5.67 3.07 -2.32
CA ILE A 76 -5.19 2.23 -1.23
C ILE A 76 -6.41 1.76 -0.47
N ASN A 77 -6.58 0.45 -0.34
CA ASN A 77 -7.64 -0.14 0.46
C ASN A 77 -7.02 -0.80 1.69
N VAL A 78 -7.40 -0.34 2.88
CA VAL A 78 -7.04 -0.95 4.17
C VAL A 78 -8.33 -1.46 4.78
N VAL A 79 -8.41 -2.77 5.00
CA VAL A 79 -9.61 -3.43 5.54
C VAL A 79 -9.27 -4.15 6.82
N ASP A 80 -10.14 -4.06 7.80
CA ASP A 80 -10.15 -4.91 8.98
C ASP A 80 -11.23 -5.98 8.79
N LEU A 81 -10.87 -7.25 9.00
CA LEU A 81 -11.76 -8.39 8.82
C LEU A 81 -12.05 -9.15 10.14
N ALA A 82 -11.68 -8.59 11.29
CA ALA A 82 -12.07 -9.09 12.61
C ALA A 82 -13.04 -8.11 13.30
N PRO A 83 -14.16 -8.58 13.87
CA PRO A 83 -15.20 -7.69 14.39
C PRO A 83 -14.93 -7.07 15.77
N ASP A 84 -14.02 -7.65 16.55
CA ASP A 84 -13.77 -7.24 17.96
C ASP A 84 -12.61 -6.26 18.12
N ASP A 85 -11.76 -6.16 17.10
CA ASP A 85 -10.62 -5.27 17.02
C ASP A 85 -11.01 -4.01 16.24
N THR A 86 -10.47 -2.85 16.63
CA THR A 86 -10.75 -1.59 15.94
C THR A 86 -9.53 -0.68 15.95
N GLY A 87 -9.51 0.28 15.02
CA GLY A 87 -8.47 1.27 14.97
C GLY A 87 -8.66 2.29 13.86
N SER A 88 -7.58 2.98 13.51
CA SER A 88 -7.59 4.04 12.50
C SER A 88 -6.30 4.09 11.69
N LEU A 89 -6.45 4.30 10.38
CA LEU A 89 -5.34 4.70 9.51
C LEU A 89 -5.01 6.17 9.80
N THR A 90 -3.82 6.42 10.35
CA THR A 90 -3.42 7.77 10.78
C THR A 90 -2.63 8.50 9.70
N SER A 91 -1.87 7.79 8.87
CA SER A 91 -1.17 8.36 7.72
C SER A 91 -0.85 7.33 6.65
N TRP A 92 -0.64 7.80 5.42
CA TRP A 92 -0.19 6.99 4.29
C TRP A 92 0.73 7.79 3.38
N ARG A 93 1.59 7.09 2.64
CA ARG A 93 2.43 7.64 1.57
C ARG A 93 2.71 6.58 0.53
N LEU A 94 2.50 6.92 -0.75
CA LEU A 94 3.05 6.17 -1.88
C LEU A 94 4.40 6.75 -2.30
N ARG A 95 5.33 5.85 -2.60
CA ARG A 95 6.59 6.17 -3.26
C ARG A 95 6.69 5.35 -4.53
N PHE A 96 6.87 6.06 -5.63
CA PHE A 96 7.13 5.47 -6.93
C PHE A 96 8.64 5.39 -7.12
N HIS A 97 9.14 4.19 -7.38
CA HIS A 97 10.47 3.96 -7.94
C HIS A 97 10.26 3.80 -9.44
N TYR A 98 10.88 4.66 -10.24
CA TYR A 98 10.63 4.75 -11.67
C TYR A 98 11.91 5.08 -12.43
N GLY A 99 11.94 4.64 -13.68
CA GLY A 99 13.03 4.85 -14.63
C GLY A 99 12.50 5.19 -16.01
N ASP A 100 13.43 5.35 -16.96
CA ASP A 100 13.17 5.65 -18.38
C ASP A 100 13.09 4.39 -19.26
N HIS A 101 12.81 3.23 -18.65
CA HIS A 101 12.99 1.94 -19.31
C HIS A 101 11.89 1.70 -20.35
N PRO A 102 12.21 1.11 -21.52
CA PRO A 102 11.26 0.87 -22.60
C PRO A 102 10.16 -0.14 -22.26
#